data_AF-A0A963FR78-F1
#
_entry.id   AF-A0A963FR78-F1
#
_cell.length_a   1.000
_cell.length_b   1.000
_cell.length_c   1.000
_cell.angle_alpha   90.00
_cell.angle_beta   90.00
_cell.angle_gamma   90.00
#
_symmetry.space_group_name_H-M   'P 1'
#
loop_
_entity.id
_entity.type
_entity.pdbx_description
1 polymer ?
#
loop_
_entity_poly.entity_id
_entity_poly.type
_entity_poly.pdbx_seq_one_letter_code
_entity_poly.pdbx_strand_id
1 'polypeptide(L)'
;MQAPTPETASATKQTRLVQLLTVLALVLMVAAYFTPAWWVSLTAPNYPKDAFPDGIRIHFHFTGVHNGCSTPPKSSQLANETMQEDLGSQTERYNPVLAAKKQQQISEGKAEALDCVHEMNTINHYVGMHPIGIGAPVERQVSRYVFGFFSVLLLGFLTTRRTLRLKVLGAGFAIVTAWMVGELYVMGSLDAFVEGYKTAAGAFFREPERISAWGDTLRTVTTGVVVALVLAMGVVLAGVAKLPKFSLLLALVPALLPIYFVLDYAGWLWFFGHNLHPWGAFTVKPFMPTVFGEGKVAQFSTYSYPYWGYLLVVLTMLSLLLALLIRRKQMREGTAE
;
A
#
# COMPACT_ATOMS: atom_id res chain seq x y z
N MET A 1 51.21 13.21 1.68
CA MET A 1 49.80 13.04 2.09
C MET A 1 49.75 13.13 3.61
N GLN A 2 49.19 14.20 4.17
CA GLN A 2 49.05 14.35 5.62
C GLN A 2 47.94 13.42 6.13
N ALA A 3 48.21 12.67 7.20
CA ALA A 3 47.21 11.82 7.83
C ALA A 3 46.06 12.68 8.38
N PRO A 4 44.78 12.23 8.27
CA PRO A 4 43.64 12.98 8.77
C PRO A 4 43.72 13.17 10.29
N THR A 5 43.37 14.36 10.77
CA THR A 5 43.26 14.65 12.21
C THR A 5 42.15 13.79 12.86
N PRO A 6 42.20 13.53 14.18
CA PRO A 6 41.20 12.72 14.88
C PRO A 6 39.75 13.21 14.68
N GLU A 7 39.57 14.53 14.59
CA GLU A 7 38.28 15.20 14.39
C GLU A 7 37.72 14.95 12.98
N THR A 8 38.56 15.07 11.94
CA THR A 8 38.17 14.79 10.55
C THR A 8 37.89 13.30 10.32
N ALA A 9 38.61 12.42 11.00
CA ALA A 9 38.35 10.97 10.98
C ALA A 9 37.00 10.62 11.63
N SER A 10 36.63 11.26 12.75
CA SER A 10 35.34 11.07 13.42
C SER A 10 34.16 11.54 12.56
N ALA A 11 34.25 12.74 11.97
CA ALA A 11 33.23 13.28 11.07
C ALA A 11 33.01 12.40 9.82
N THR A 12 34.08 11.80 9.30
CA THR A 12 34.03 10.86 8.17
C THR A 12 33.28 9.58 8.55
N LYS A 13 33.56 9.00 9.74
CA LYS A 13 32.86 7.81 10.24
C LYS A 13 31.36 8.07 10.42
N GLN A 14 30.98 9.19 11.01
CA GLN A 14 29.58 9.57 11.17
C GLN A 14 28.87 9.76 9.82
N THR A 15 29.52 10.37 8.84
CA THR A 15 28.97 10.54 7.49
C THR A 15 28.73 9.20 6.81
N ARG A 16 29.67 8.26 6.92
CA ARG A 16 29.50 6.88 6.41
C ARG A 16 28.36 6.17 7.12
N LEU A 17 28.22 6.33 8.44
CA LEU A 17 27.12 5.75 9.19
C LEU A 17 25.75 6.28 8.72
N VAL A 18 25.62 7.60 8.52
CA VAL A 18 24.40 8.20 7.96
C VAL A 18 24.08 7.61 6.58
N GLN A 19 25.10 7.44 5.73
CA GLN A 19 24.92 6.84 4.40
C GLN A 19 24.46 5.39 4.50
N LEU A 20 25.09 4.57 5.34
CA LEU A 20 24.72 3.16 5.54
C LEU A 20 23.28 3.03 6.06
N LEU A 21 22.90 3.82 7.06
CA LEU A 21 21.53 3.83 7.60
C LEU A 21 20.50 4.24 6.54
N THR A 22 20.84 5.21 5.69
CA THR A 22 19.95 5.69 4.63
C THR A 22 19.83 4.66 3.50
N VAL A 23 20.92 3.98 3.12
CA VAL A 23 20.88 2.88 2.14
C VAL A 23 20.06 1.70 2.68
N LEU A 24 20.28 1.32 3.94
CA LEU A 24 19.48 0.30 4.61
C LEU A 24 17.99 0.67 4.58
N ALA A 25 17.65 1.89 4.98
CA ALA A 25 16.28 2.38 4.94
C ALA A 25 15.67 2.33 3.53
N LEU A 26 16.43 2.72 2.50
CA LEU A 26 15.97 2.66 1.11
C LEU A 26 15.67 1.21 0.69
N VAL A 27 16.54 0.27 1.01
CA VAL A 27 16.34 -1.16 0.69
C VAL A 27 15.12 -1.71 1.42
N LEU A 28 15.00 -1.43 2.73
CA LEU A 28 13.86 -1.87 3.53
C LEU A 28 12.54 -1.29 3.02
N MET A 29 12.52 -0.01 2.65
CA MET A 29 11.35 0.66 2.10
C MET A 29 10.92 0.06 0.76
N VAL A 30 11.87 -0.22 -0.15
CA VAL A 30 11.57 -0.88 -1.43
C VAL A 30 11.05 -2.31 -1.19
N ALA A 31 11.67 -3.07 -0.29
CA ALA A 31 11.19 -4.41 0.07
C ALA A 31 9.78 -4.37 0.68
N ALA A 32 9.48 -3.36 1.50
CA ALA A 32 8.18 -3.19 2.11
C ALA A 32 7.06 -2.95 1.09
N TYR A 33 7.36 -2.28 -0.03
CA TYR A 33 6.38 -2.03 -1.10
C TYR A 33 5.77 -3.32 -1.67
N PHE A 34 6.58 -4.37 -1.78
CA PHE A 34 6.18 -5.67 -2.33
C PHE A 34 5.75 -6.69 -1.27
N THR A 35 5.82 -6.32 0.01
CA THR A 35 5.51 -7.22 1.13
C THR A 35 4.17 -6.81 1.74
N PRO A 36 3.30 -7.78 2.14
CA PRO A 36 2.06 -7.42 2.81
C PRO A 36 2.33 -6.63 4.09
N ALA A 37 1.71 -5.47 4.23
CA ALA A 37 1.92 -4.56 5.34
C ALA A 37 1.05 -4.94 6.55
N TRP A 38 -0.20 -5.29 6.31
CA TRP A 38 -1.17 -5.60 7.37
C TRP A 38 -2.01 -6.81 6.98
N TRP A 39 -2.51 -7.55 7.95
CA TRP A 39 -3.47 -8.62 7.68
C TRP A 39 -4.71 -8.44 8.54
N VAL A 40 -5.85 -8.81 7.96
CA VAL A 40 -7.13 -8.89 8.66
C VAL A 40 -7.71 -10.26 8.44
N SER A 41 -8.27 -10.85 9.49
CA SER A 41 -9.03 -12.09 9.40
C SER A 41 -10.37 -11.98 10.10
N LEU A 42 -11.39 -12.57 9.49
CA LEU A 42 -12.70 -12.78 10.11
C LEU A 42 -12.91 -14.27 10.39
N THR A 43 -13.35 -14.59 11.61
CA THR A 43 -13.81 -15.94 11.97
C THR A 43 -15.25 -15.87 12.45
N ALA A 44 -16.04 -16.90 12.12
CA ALA A 44 -17.41 -17.05 12.60
C ALA A 44 -17.77 -18.53 12.71
N PRO A 45 -18.79 -18.89 13.51
CA PRO A 45 -19.23 -20.29 13.65
C PRO A 45 -19.59 -20.98 12.33
N ASN A 46 -20.09 -20.22 11.35
CA ASN A 46 -20.51 -20.72 10.04
C ASN A 46 -19.34 -20.93 9.06
N TYR A 47 -18.12 -20.50 9.40
CA TYR A 47 -16.92 -20.68 8.60
C TYR A 47 -16.02 -21.72 9.29
N PRO A 48 -16.04 -22.99 8.83
CA PRO A 48 -15.43 -24.07 9.57
C PRO A 48 -13.89 -24.03 9.44
N LYS A 49 -13.20 -24.41 10.51
CA LYS A 49 -11.73 -24.30 10.62
C LYS A 49 -10.96 -25.28 9.74
N ASP A 50 -11.59 -26.34 9.27
CA ASP A 50 -11.00 -27.27 8.32
C ASP A 50 -10.83 -26.62 6.93
N ALA A 51 -11.74 -25.71 6.55
CA ALA A 51 -11.65 -24.94 5.31
C ALA A 51 -10.93 -23.60 5.50
N PHE A 52 -11.24 -22.89 6.59
CA PHE A 52 -10.68 -21.57 6.91
C PHE A 52 -9.89 -21.64 8.24
N PRO A 53 -8.73 -22.31 8.29
CA PRO A 53 -7.97 -22.49 9.53
C PRO A 53 -7.52 -21.15 10.14
N ASP A 54 -7.24 -20.18 9.28
CA ASP A 54 -6.83 -18.83 9.61
C ASP A 54 -7.99 -17.81 9.59
N GLY A 55 -9.23 -18.28 9.38
CA GLY A 55 -10.38 -17.45 9.03
C GLY A 55 -10.32 -16.92 7.59
N ILE A 56 -11.24 -16.00 7.28
CA ILE A 56 -11.28 -15.29 6.00
C ILE A 56 -10.21 -14.21 6.04
N ARG A 57 -8.99 -14.58 5.66
CA ARG A 57 -7.81 -13.73 5.76
C ARG A 57 -7.57 -12.95 4.46
N ILE A 58 -7.37 -11.65 4.62
CA ILE A 58 -6.91 -10.75 3.55
C ILE A 58 -5.63 -10.04 3.97
N HIS A 59 -4.85 -9.64 2.97
CA HIS A 59 -3.60 -8.92 3.14
C HIS A 59 -3.69 -7.53 2.50
N PHE A 60 -3.33 -6.50 3.27
CA PHE A 60 -3.18 -5.15 2.77
C PHE A 60 -1.74 -4.91 2.33
N HIS A 61 -1.58 -4.56 1.06
CA HIS A 61 -0.35 -4.10 0.44
C HIS A 61 -0.49 -2.62 0.09
N PHE A 62 0.63 -1.93 -0.15
CA PHE A 62 0.62 -0.55 -0.69
C PHE A 62 -0.04 -0.45 -2.08
N THR A 63 -0.20 -1.58 -2.77
CA THR A 63 -0.86 -1.71 -4.08
C THR A 63 -2.34 -2.06 -3.96
N GLY A 64 -2.79 -2.60 -2.83
CA GLY A 64 -4.19 -2.98 -2.62
C GLY A 64 -4.40 -4.19 -1.71
N VAL A 65 -5.57 -4.79 -1.85
CA VAL A 65 -6.00 -5.93 -1.03
C VAL A 65 -5.76 -7.22 -1.80
N HIS A 66 -5.14 -8.19 -1.14
CA HIS A 66 -4.78 -9.49 -1.73
C HIS A 66 -5.33 -10.64 -0.89
N ASN A 67 -5.52 -11.79 -1.53
CA ASN A 67 -5.96 -13.01 -0.87
C ASN A 67 -4.92 -13.50 0.14
N GLY A 68 -5.36 -13.77 1.37
CA GLY A 68 -4.52 -14.34 2.43
C GLY A 68 -4.93 -15.74 2.86
N CYS A 69 -5.89 -16.34 2.17
CA CYS A 69 -6.29 -17.72 2.43
C CYS A 69 -5.38 -18.72 1.72
N SER A 70 -5.20 -19.85 2.40
CA SER A 70 -4.46 -20.98 1.88
C SER A 70 -5.42 -21.99 1.25
N THR A 71 -4.88 -22.88 0.41
CA THR A 71 -5.63 -24.03 -0.10
C THR A 71 -6.11 -24.89 1.09
N PRO A 72 -7.40 -25.24 1.14
CA PRO A 72 -7.89 -26.12 2.19
C PRO A 72 -7.18 -27.48 2.15
N PRO A 73 -6.92 -28.12 3.31
CA PRO A 73 -6.44 -29.49 3.34
C PRO A 73 -7.43 -30.43 2.65
N LYS A 74 -6.93 -31.46 1.95
CA LYS A 74 -7.75 -32.45 1.21
C LYS A 74 -8.78 -33.20 2.08
N SER A 75 -8.61 -33.18 3.39
CA SER A 75 -9.55 -33.76 4.36
C SER A 75 -10.76 -32.87 4.65
N SER A 76 -10.75 -31.61 4.21
CA SER A 76 -11.89 -30.69 4.39
C SER A 76 -13.03 -31.08 3.45
N GLN A 77 -14.26 -31.03 3.95
CA GLN A 77 -15.46 -31.30 3.14
C GLN A 77 -15.58 -30.28 2.00
N LEU A 78 -15.24 -29.02 2.25
CA LEU A 78 -15.19 -27.94 1.25
C LEU A 78 -14.13 -28.18 0.16
N ALA A 79 -13.02 -28.86 0.46
CA ALA A 79 -12.06 -29.25 -0.59
C ALA A 79 -12.65 -30.29 -1.55
N ASN A 80 -13.53 -31.16 -1.05
CA ASN A 80 -14.23 -32.13 -1.88
C ASN A 80 -15.37 -31.48 -2.67
N GLU A 81 -16.07 -30.50 -2.09
CA GLU A 81 -17.17 -29.75 -2.74
C GLU A 81 -16.67 -28.76 -3.80
N THR A 82 -15.59 -28.00 -3.54
CA THR A 82 -14.97 -27.09 -4.52
C THR A 82 -14.35 -27.81 -5.72
N MET A 83 -14.01 -29.10 -5.58
CA MET A 83 -13.62 -29.95 -6.71
C MET A 83 -14.80 -30.47 -7.54
N GLN A 84 -16.02 -30.43 -6.98
CA GLN A 84 -17.17 -31.15 -7.52
C GLN A 84 -18.30 -30.24 -8.01
N GLU A 85 -18.23 -28.93 -7.76
CA GLU A 85 -19.29 -28.01 -8.19
C GLU A 85 -18.75 -26.62 -8.56
N ASP A 86 -18.69 -26.37 -9.88
CA ASP A 86 -18.47 -25.04 -10.45
C ASP A 86 -19.57 -24.80 -11.51
N LEU A 87 -20.82 -24.81 -11.05
CA LEU A 87 -22.01 -24.42 -11.80
C LEU A 87 -22.52 -23.05 -11.30
N GLY A 88 -21.97 -21.98 -11.89
CA GLY A 88 -22.49 -20.59 -11.86
C GLY A 88 -21.89 -19.69 -10.77
N SER A 89 -21.62 -18.38 -10.96
CA SER A 89 -21.95 -17.47 -12.05
C SER A 89 -21.17 -16.14 -11.91
N GLN A 90 -20.23 -15.88 -12.81
CA GLN A 90 -20.08 -14.59 -13.50
C GLN A 90 -19.46 -14.94 -14.85
N THR A 91 -20.10 -14.50 -15.93
CA THR A 91 -19.68 -14.74 -17.31
C THR A 91 -18.31 -14.12 -17.58
N GLU A 92 -17.23 -14.86 -17.32
CA GLU A 92 -16.08 -14.76 -18.22
C GLU A 92 -16.60 -15.18 -19.59
N ARG A 93 -16.55 -14.27 -20.57
CA ARG A 93 -16.79 -14.60 -21.97
C ARG A 93 -15.91 -15.81 -22.28
N TYR A 94 -16.54 -16.95 -22.57
CA TYR A 94 -15.87 -18.24 -22.76
C TYR A 94 -14.54 -18.06 -23.51
N ASN A 95 -13.44 -18.24 -22.77
CA ASN A 95 -12.10 -18.20 -23.33
C ASN A 95 -11.59 -19.65 -23.38
N PRO A 96 -11.46 -20.25 -24.58
CA PRO A 96 -11.11 -21.65 -24.72
C PRO A 96 -9.72 -21.97 -24.13
N VAL A 97 -8.83 -20.98 -24.00
CA VAL A 97 -7.49 -21.16 -23.41
C VAL A 97 -7.55 -21.20 -21.88
N LEU A 98 -8.37 -20.33 -21.25
CA LEU A 98 -8.57 -20.33 -19.80
C LEU A 98 -9.38 -21.54 -19.36
N ALA A 99 -10.41 -21.91 -20.14
CA ALA A 99 -11.20 -23.11 -19.92
C ALA A 99 -10.33 -24.37 -20.01
N ALA A 100 -9.43 -24.49 -21.00
CA ALA A 100 -8.51 -25.62 -21.11
C ALA A 100 -7.50 -25.68 -19.95
N LYS A 101 -6.98 -24.53 -19.49
CA LYS A 101 -6.11 -24.48 -18.31
C LYS A 101 -6.85 -24.84 -17.02
N LYS A 102 -8.09 -24.37 -16.84
CA LYS A 102 -8.95 -24.70 -15.71
C LYS A 102 -9.31 -26.18 -15.69
N GLN A 103 -9.67 -26.75 -16.86
CA GLN A 103 -9.90 -28.19 -17.04
C GLN A 103 -8.65 -29.02 -16.73
N GLN A 104 -7.47 -28.54 -17.12
CA GLN A 104 -6.19 -29.20 -16.84
C GLN A 104 -5.86 -29.16 -15.34
N GLN A 105 -6.12 -28.05 -14.65
CA GLN A 105 -5.92 -27.93 -13.20
C GLN A 105 -6.88 -28.81 -12.40
N ILE A 106 -8.14 -28.91 -12.82
CA ILE A 106 -9.15 -29.81 -12.24
C ILE A 106 -8.72 -31.28 -12.42
N SER A 107 -8.18 -31.64 -13.58
CA SER A 107 -7.69 -33.01 -13.85
C SER A 107 -6.43 -33.41 -13.07
N GLU A 108 -5.71 -32.45 -12.49
CA GLU A 108 -4.50 -32.68 -11.68
C GLU A 108 -4.77 -32.78 -10.16
N GLY A 109 -6.03 -32.68 -9.70
CA GLY A 109 -6.39 -32.82 -8.28
C GLY A 109 -5.83 -31.73 -7.37
N LYS A 110 -5.60 -30.53 -7.92
CA LYS A 110 -5.17 -29.34 -7.19
C LYS A 110 -6.41 -28.57 -6.75
N ALA A 111 -6.76 -28.67 -5.46
CA ALA A 111 -7.77 -27.80 -4.86
C ALA A 111 -7.36 -26.34 -5.08
N GLU A 112 -8.26 -25.54 -5.65
CA GLU A 112 -8.02 -24.11 -5.88
C GLU A 112 -7.93 -23.38 -4.54
N ALA A 113 -7.07 -22.36 -4.45
CA ALA A 113 -6.97 -21.56 -3.22
C ALA A 113 -8.27 -20.78 -3.02
N LEU A 114 -8.85 -20.87 -1.82
CA LEU A 114 -10.06 -20.12 -1.47
C LEU A 114 -9.86 -18.61 -1.72
N ASP A 115 -10.79 -17.98 -2.42
CA ASP A 115 -10.77 -16.53 -2.63
C ASP A 115 -11.40 -15.80 -1.44
N CYS A 116 -10.59 -15.49 -0.44
CA CYS A 116 -11.07 -14.77 0.73
C CYS A 116 -11.32 -13.28 0.50
N VAL A 117 -10.86 -12.71 -0.62
CA VAL A 117 -11.27 -11.35 -1.02
C VAL A 117 -12.71 -11.39 -1.49
N HIS A 118 -13.09 -12.41 -2.27
CA HIS A 118 -14.48 -12.63 -2.67
C HIS A 118 -15.38 -12.85 -1.44
N GLU A 119 -15.02 -13.76 -0.53
CA GLU A 119 -15.79 -14.03 0.70
C GLU A 119 -15.96 -12.78 1.57
N MET A 120 -14.89 -12.01 1.75
CA MET A 120 -14.94 -10.73 2.48
C MET A 120 -15.91 -9.74 1.81
N ASN A 121 -15.87 -9.64 0.48
CA ASN A 121 -16.77 -8.75 -0.26
C ASN A 121 -18.23 -9.21 -0.18
N THR A 122 -18.48 -10.51 -0.19
CA THR A 122 -19.80 -11.10 0.01
C THR A 122 -20.34 -10.72 1.39
N ILE A 123 -19.56 -10.91 2.46
CA ILE A 123 -19.93 -10.49 3.82
C ILE A 123 -20.18 -8.99 3.88
N ASN A 124 -19.29 -8.18 3.31
CA ASN A 124 -19.44 -6.72 3.26
C ASN A 124 -20.77 -6.33 2.62
N HIS A 125 -21.12 -6.92 1.48
CA HIS A 125 -22.38 -6.66 0.81
C HIS A 125 -23.59 -6.95 1.72
N TYR A 126 -23.60 -8.09 2.44
CA TYR A 126 -24.69 -8.45 3.35
C TYR A 126 -24.91 -7.42 4.47
N VAL A 127 -23.85 -6.76 4.95
CA VAL A 127 -23.94 -5.72 6.00
C VAL A 127 -24.00 -4.30 5.45
N GLY A 128 -24.08 -4.14 4.13
CA GLY A 128 -24.13 -2.85 3.45
C GLY A 128 -22.76 -2.18 3.26
N MET A 129 -21.66 -2.82 3.61
CA MET A 129 -20.32 -2.30 3.32
C MET A 129 -19.99 -2.44 1.84
N HIS A 130 -19.24 -1.45 1.31
CA HIS A 130 -18.72 -1.52 -0.05
C HIS A 130 -17.62 -2.59 -0.21
N PRO A 131 -17.32 -3.04 -1.43
CA PRO A 131 -16.23 -3.98 -1.69
C PRO A 131 -14.89 -3.47 -1.18
N ILE A 132 -14.12 -4.32 -0.52
CA ILE A 132 -12.86 -3.92 0.15
C ILE A 132 -11.84 -3.36 -0.86
N GLY A 133 -11.93 -3.79 -2.12
CA GLY A 133 -11.08 -3.36 -3.21
C GLY A 133 -11.32 -1.92 -3.69
N ILE A 134 -12.34 -1.20 -3.22
CA ILE A 134 -12.54 0.22 -3.59
C ILE A 134 -11.93 1.21 -2.59
N GLY A 135 -11.32 0.71 -1.51
CA GLY A 135 -10.62 1.54 -0.53
C GLY A 135 -9.29 2.06 -1.07
N ALA A 136 -8.89 3.23 -0.57
CA ALA A 136 -7.63 3.91 -0.89
C ALA A 136 -7.34 4.03 -2.41
N PRO A 137 -8.34 4.43 -3.24
CA PRO A 137 -8.20 4.32 -4.70
C PRO A 137 -7.13 5.28 -5.23
N VAL A 138 -6.98 6.46 -4.63
CA VAL A 138 -5.97 7.43 -5.04
C VAL A 138 -4.59 6.93 -4.61
N GLU A 139 -4.45 6.58 -3.34
CA GLU A 139 -3.20 6.17 -2.70
C GLU A 139 -2.60 4.96 -3.39
N ARG A 140 -3.42 3.94 -3.67
CA ARG A 140 -2.98 2.72 -4.37
C ARG A 140 -2.53 3.01 -5.80
N GLN A 141 -3.22 3.90 -6.51
CA GLN A 141 -2.85 4.26 -7.87
C GLN A 141 -1.54 5.05 -7.92
N VAL A 142 -1.29 5.94 -6.96
CA VAL A 142 -0.10 6.79 -6.93
C VAL A 142 1.06 6.23 -6.10
N SER A 143 0.84 5.15 -5.35
CA SER A 143 1.81 4.62 -4.36
C SER A 143 3.19 4.40 -4.94
N ARG A 144 3.30 3.79 -6.13
CA ARG A 144 4.58 3.56 -6.82
C ARG A 144 5.37 4.84 -7.06
N TYR A 145 4.69 5.93 -7.39
CA TYR A 145 5.33 7.23 -7.63
C TYR A 145 5.69 7.95 -6.33
N VAL A 146 4.89 7.77 -5.28
CA VAL A 146 5.24 8.26 -3.93
C VAL A 146 6.48 7.55 -3.39
N PHE A 147 6.58 6.23 -3.57
CA PHE A 147 7.78 5.48 -3.22
C PHE A 147 8.98 5.90 -4.09
N GLY A 148 8.79 6.11 -5.39
CA GLY A 148 9.82 6.68 -6.27
C GLY A 148 10.29 8.06 -5.82
N PHE A 149 9.36 8.94 -5.45
CA PHE A 149 9.64 10.25 -4.88
C PHE A 149 10.46 10.13 -3.58
N PHE A 150 10.04 9.28 -2.65
CA PHE A 150 10.78 9.02 -1.41
C PHE A 150 12.18 8.45 -1.67
N SER A 151 12.32 7.53 -2.62
CA SER A 151 13.64 7.03 -3.03
C SER A 151 14.55 8.16 -3.50
N VAL A 152 14.05 9.10 -4.31
CA VAL A 152 14.82 10.28 -4.75
C VAL A 152 15.19 11.18 -3.57
N LEU A 153 14.29 11.39 -2.61
CA LEU A 153 14.61 12.13 -1.38
C LEU A 153 15.77 11.48 -0.62
N LEU A 154 15.73 10.16 -0.42
CA LEU A 154 16.78 9.41 0.26
C LEU A 154 18.11 9.45 -0.51
N LEU A 155 18.07 9.33 -1.84
CA LEU A 155 19.26 9.51 -2.69
C LEU A 155 19.85 10.93 -2.54
N GLY A 156 19.01 11.95 -2.44
CA GLY A 156 19.45 13.31 -2.11
C GLY A 156 20.11 13.39 -0.72
N PHE A 157 19.52 12.75 0.29
CA PHE A 157 20.03 12.75 1.66
C PHE A 157 21.39 12.02 1.82
N LEU A 158 21.67 11.03 0.97
CA LEU A 158 22.98 10.35 0.91
C LEU A 158 24.14 11.29 0.55
N THR A 159 23.85 12.34 -0.22
CA THR A 159 24.85 13.29 -0.70
C THR A 159 25.09 14.42 0.30
N THR A 160 26.34 14.73 0.60
CA THR A 160 26.72 15.86 1.48
C THR A 160 27.02 17.14 0.72
N ARG A 161 27.40 17.04 -0.55
CA ARG A 161 27.71 18.19 -1.41
C ARG A 161 26.42 18.77 -1.99
N ARG A 162 26.10 20.01 -1.65
CA ARG A 162 24.87 20.70 -2.08
C ARG A 162 24.64 20.69 -3.59
N THR A 163 25.67 20.92 -4.40
CA THR A 163 25.55 20.94 -5.87
C THR A 163 25.23 19.56 -6.44
N LEU A 164 25.87 18.50 -5.92
CA LEU A 164 25.58 17.13 -6.30
C LEU A 164 24.16 16.73 -5.86
N ARG A 165 23.77 17.11 -4.64
CA ARG A 165 22.43 16.87 -4.11
C ARG A 165 21.34 17.41 -5.03
N LEU A 166 21.47 18.68 -5.44
CA LEU A 166 20.49 19.31 -6.33
C LEU A 166 20.44 18.62 -7.70
N LYS A 167 21.58 18.15 -8.23
CA LYS A 167 21.60 17.38 -9.48
C LYS A 167 20.89 16.03 -9.33
N VAL A 168 21.16 15.30 -8.24
CA VAL A 168 20.51 14.01 -7.94
C VAL A 168 19.00 14.18 -7.78
N LEU A 169 18.57 15.17 -6.98
CA LEU A 169 17.15 15.47 -6.79
C LEU A 169 16.48 15.89 -8.11
N GLY A 170 17.11 16.80 -8.87
CA GLY A 170 16.55 17.31 -10.12
C GLY A 170 16.39 16.21 -11.17
N ALA A 171 17.42 15.38 -11.37
CA ALA A 171 17.35 14.25 -12.29
C ALA A 171 16.32 13.20 -11.83
N GLY A 172 16.33 12.85 -10.54
CA GLY A 172 15.39 11.88 -9.99
C GLY A 172 13.94 12.33 -10.09
N PHE A 173 13.63 13.57 -9.76
CA PHE A 173 12.27 14.13 -9.88
C PHE A 173 11.82 14.23 -11.34
N ALA A 174 12.71 14.57 -12.27
CA ALA A 174 12.38 14.54 -13.69
C ALA A 174 12.02 13.12 -14.16
N ILE A 175 12.78 12.10 -13.74
CA ILE A 175 12.49 10.69 -14.05
C ILE A 175 11.14 10.26 -13.47
N VAL A 176 10.90 10.51 -12.17
CA VAL A 176 9.64 10.14 -11.51
C VAL A 176 8.46 10.86 -12.16
N THR A 177 8.61 12.14 -12.50
CA THR A 177 7.55 12.92 -13.18
C THR A 177 7.27 12.37 -14.58
N ALA A 178 8.31 12.10 -15.37
CA ALA A 178 8.16 11.55 -16.71
C ALA A 178 7.50 10.17 -16.68
N TRP A 179 7.92 9.29 -15.76
CA TRP A 179 7.30 7.98 -15.56
C TRP A 179 5.83 8.11 -15.14
N MET A 180 5.55 8.93 -14.13
CA MET A 180 4.19 9.14 -13.60
C MET A 180 3.24 9.70 -14.65
N VAL A 181 3.64 10.77 -15.34
CA VAL A 181 2.79 11.42 -16.36
C VAL A 181 2.63 10.53 -17.59
N GLY A 182 3.72 9.89 -18.03
CA GLY A 182 3.71 8.96 -19.16
C GLY A 182 2.76 7.79 -18.91
N GLU A 183 2.83 7.16 -17.74
CA GLU A 183 1.98 6.02 -17.44
C GLU A 183 0.52 6.39 -17.17
N LEU A 184 0.26 7.43 -16.36
CA LEU A 184 -1.12 7.80 -16.01
C LEU A 184 -1.90 8.37 -17.19
N TYR A 185 -1.29 9.25 -17.99
CA TYR A 185 -2.01 10.02 -19.00
C TYR A 185 -1.67 9.59 -20.43
N VAL A 186 -0.40 9.32 -20.75
CA VAL A 186 -0.02 8.94 -22.12
C VAL A 186 -0.41 7.49 -22.41
N MET A 187 -0.20 6.58 -21.46
CA MET A 187 -0.61 5.17 -21.58
C MET A 187 -2.06 4.92 -21.13
N GLY A 188 -2.78 5.94 -20.66
CA GLY A 188 -4.18 5.84 -20.24
C GLY A 188 -4.43 4.94 -19.02
N SER A 189 -3.42 4.67 -18.19
CA SER A 189 -3.59 3.78 -17.04
C SER A 189 -4.50 4.36 -15.96
N LEU A 190 -4.63 5.69 -15.84
CA LEU A 190 -5.59 6.32 -14.93
C LEU A 190 -7.03 5.98 -15.35
N ASP A 191 -7.33 6.08 -16.64
CA ASP A 191 -8.64 5.81 -17.20
C ASP A 191 -9.02 4.34 -17.01
N ALA A 192 -8.09 3.43 -17.33
CA ALA A 192 -8.26 2.01 -17.09
C ALA A 192 -8.52 1.68 -15.61
N PHE A 193 -7.80 2.35 -14.69
CA PHE A 193 -8.01 2.19 -13.26
C PHE A 193 -9.38 2.71 -12.81
N VAL A 194 -9.81 3.87 -13.30
CA VAL A 194 -11.13 4.45 -12.99
C VAL A 194 -12.27 3.55 -13.47
N GLU A 195 -12.16 2.95 -14.66
CA GLU A 195 -13.14 1.97 -15.13
C GLU A 195 -13.16 0.70 -14.27
N GLY A 196 -11.99 0.20 -13.88
CA GLY A 196 -11.87 -0.93 -12.95
C GLY A 196 -12.50 -0.62 -11.58
N TYR A 197 -12.26 0.59 -11.06
CA TYR A 197 -12.85 1.08 -9.81
C TYR A 197 -14.38 1.14 -9.90
N LYS A 198 -14.93 1.73 -10.97
CA LYS A 198 -16.38 1.82 -11.17
C LYS A 198 -17.03 0.43 -11.27
N THR A 199 -16.38 -0.48 -11.99
CA THR A 199 -16.82 -1.88 -12.10
C THR A 199 -16.85 -2.57 -10.74
N ALA A 200 -15.78 -2.42 -9.95
CA ALA A 200 -15.69 -2.99 -8.61
C ALA A 200 -16.73 -2.37 -7.65
N ALA A 201 -16.92 -1.06 -7.67
CA ALA A 201 -17.91 -0.37 -6.84
C ALA A 201 -19.35 -0.81 -7.17
N GLY A 202 -19.64 -1.04 -8.45
CA GLY A 202 -20.94 -1.48 -8.93
C GLY A 202 -21.20 -2.98 -8.86
N ALA A 203 -20.26 -3.78 -8.35
CA ALA A 203 -20.36 -5.24 -8.34
C ALA A 203 -21.59 -5.73 -7.55
N PHE A 204 -21.89 -5.09 -6.42
CA PHE A 204 -23.00 -5.47 -5.54
C PHE A 204 -24.10 -4.42 -5.39
N PHE A 205 -23.77 -3.13 -5.56
CA PHE A 205 -24.73 -2.02 -5.47
C PHE A 205 -24.72 -1.25 -6.79
N ARG A 206 -25.76 -1.43 -7.61
CA ARG A 206 -25.85 -0.80 -8.94
C ARG A 206 -26.48 0.59 -8.86
N GLU A 207 -25.65 1.59 -8.56
CA GLU A 207 -25.99 3.02 -8.59
C GLU A 207 -25.16 3.74 -9.69
N PRO A 208 -25.53 3.61 -10.98
CA PRO A 208 -24.67 4.02 -12.10
C PRO A 208 -24.29 5.51 -12.08
N GLU A 209 -25.23 6.39 -11.74
CA GLU A 209 -24.97 7.84 -11.67
C GLU A 209 -23.99 8.19 -10.55
N ARG A 210 -24.18 7.61 -9.35
CA ARG A 210 -23.30 7.84 -8.20
C ARG A 210 -21.91 7.28 -8.43
N ILE A 211 -21.82 6.08 -9.00
CA ILE A 211 -20.55 5.42 -9.32
C ILE A 211 -19.80 6.20 -10.41
N SER A 212 -20.51 6.75 -11.40
CA SER A 212 -19.90 7.63 -12.39
C SER A 212 -19.31 8.87 -11.73
N ALA A 213 -20.08 9.54 -10.85
CA ALA A 213 -19.60 10.71 -10.11
C ALA A 213 -18.37 10.40 -9.23
N TRP A 214 -18.31 9.21 -8.62
CA TRP A 214 -17.13 8.75 -7.88
C TRP A 214 -15.93 8.51 -8.79
N GLY A 215 -16.14 7.94 -9.98
CA GLY A 215 -15.08 7.79 -10.98
C GLY A 215 -14.52 9.14 -11.45
N ASP A 216 -15.37 10.12 -11.71
CA ASP A 216 -14.97 11.48 -12.09
C ASP A 216 -14.23 12.19 -10.96
N THR A 217 -14.71 12.01 -9.73
CA THR A 217 -14.04 12.52 -8.52
C THR A 217 -12.67 11.88 -8.35
N LEU A 218 -12.57 10.55 -8.49
CA LEU A 218 -11.31 9.82 -8.41
C LEU A 218 -10.30 10.34 -9.44
N ARG A 219 -10.71 10.46 -10.71
CA ARG A 219 -9.86 11.04 -11.76
C ARG A 219 -9.37 12.43 -11.37
N THR A 220 -10.28 13.32 -10.97
CA THR A 220 -9.97 14.71 -10.62
C THR A 220 -9.01 14.79 -9.44
N VAL A 221 -9.29 14.04 -8.37
CA VAL A 221 -8.46 14.02 -7.16
C VAL A 221 -7.09 13.41 -7.45
N THR A 222 -7.01 12.31 -8.20
CA THR A 222 -5.73 11.73 -8.61
C THR A 222 -4.92 12.71 -9.43
N THR A 223 -5.52 13.44 -10.37
CA THR A 223 -4.84 14.51 -11.11
C THR A 223 -4.37 15.63 -10.21
N GLY A 224 -5.19 16.06 -9.25
CA GLY A 224 -4.79 17.03 -8.23
C GLY A 224 -3.58 16.56 -7.42
N VAL A 225 -3.55 15.30 -7.00
CA VAL A 225 -2.43 14.69 -6.27
C VAL A 225 -1.16 14.62 -7.14
N VAL A 226 -1.28 14.29 -8.42
CA VAL A 226 -0.14 14.31 -9.36
C VAL A 226 0.45 15.72 -9.47
N VAL A 227 -0.40 16.74 -9.64
CA VAL A 227 0.04 18.15 -9.69
C VAL A 227 0.70 18.55 -8.37
N ALA A 228 0.08 18.20 -7.24
CA ALA A 228 0.61 18.48 -5.91
C ALA A 228 1.99 17.81 -5.70
N LEU A 229 2.20 16.60 -6.19
CA LEU A 229 3.48 15.89 -6.10
C LEU A 229 4.57 16.59 -6.93
N VAL A 230 4.25 17.06 -8.14
CA VAL A 230 5.19 17.83 -8.97
C VAL A 230 5.53 19.17 -8.31
N LEU A 231 4.55 19.86 -7.74
CA LEU A 231 4.78 21.10 -6.98
C LEU A 231 5.65 20.83 -5.74
N ALA A 232 5.41 19.74 -5.02
CA ALA A 232 6.21 19.34 -3.87
C ALA A 232 7.67 19.07 -4.27
N MET A 233 7.93 18.44 -5.43
CA MET A 233 9.28 18.29 -5.97
C MET A 233 9.98 19.65 -6.19
N GLY A 234 9.27 20.62 -6.75
CA GLY A 234 9.76 22.00 -6.92
C GLY A 234 10.07 22.70 -5.59
N VAL A 235 9.17 22.55 -4.61
CA VAL A 235 9.38 23.07 -3.23
C VAL A 235 10.60 22.42 -2.58
N VAL A 236 10.79 21.11 -2.75
CA VAL A 236 11.97 20.41 -2.21
C VAL A 236 13.25 20.93 -2.85
N LEU A 237 13.30 21.10 -4.18
CA LEU A 237 14.45 21.65 -4.87
C LEU A 237 14.77 23.07 -4.39
N ALA A 238 13.77 23.95 -4.33
CA ALA A 238 13.94 25.33 -3.87
C ALA A 238 14.36 25.40 -2.39
N GLY A 239 13.77 24.54 -1.55
CA GLY A 239 14.06 24.44 -0.12
C GLY A 239 15.51 24.01 0.12
N VAL A 240 15.95 22.91 -0.48
CA VAL A 240 17.35 22.43 -0.41
C VAL A 240 18.31 23.46 -1.04
N ALA A 241 17.88 24.17 -2.07
CA ALA A 241 18.68 25.21 -2.71
C ALA A 241 18.78 26.49 -1.88
N LYS A 242 17.90 26.79 -0.93
CA LYS A 242 17.94 28.04 -0.15
C LYS A 242 18.33 27.83 1.31
N LEU A 243 17.99 26.69 1.88
CA LEU A 243 18.05 26.43 3.32
C LEU A 243 18.77 25.10 3.59
N PRO A 244 20.01 25.11 4.13
CA PRO A 244 20.76 23.88 4.43
C PRO A 244 19.96 22.91 5.32
N LYS A 245 19.31 23.43 6.38
CA LYS A 245 18.48 22.63 7.30
C LYS A 245 17.29 21.94 6.63
N PHE A 246 16.84 22.41 5.45
CA PHE A 246 15.77 21.78 4.69
C PHE A 246 16.16 20.38 4.19
N SER A 247 17.46 20.08 4.09
CA SER A 247 17.96 18.75 3.72
C SER A 247 17.53 17.66 4.71
N LEU A 248 17.21 18.00 5.97
CA LEU A 248 16.69 17.04 6.95
C LEU A 248 15.29 16.53 6.59
N LEU A 249 14.49 17.32 5.86
CA LEU A 249 13.17 16.89 5.41
C LEU A 249 13.24 15.73 4.41
N LEU A 250 14.36 15.60 3.70
CA LEU A 250 14.60 14.49 2.76
C LEU A 250 14.59 13.13 3.47
N ALA A 251 15.02 13.07 4.73
CA ALA A 251 14.94 11.87 5.56
C ALA A 251 13.65 11.84 6.40
N LEU A 252 13.21 12.99 6.92
CA LEU A 252 12.04 13.05 7.80
C LEU A 252 10.76 12.61 7.11
N VAL A 253 10.51 13.09 5.89
CA VAL A 253 9.25 12.81 5.18
C VAL A 253 9.09 11.31 4.92
N PRO A 254 10.08 10.59 4.34
CA PRO A 254 9.99 9.12 4.22
C PRO A 254 9.98 8.40 5.56
N ALA A 255 10.63 8.92 6.61
CA ALA A 255 10.61 8.30 7.93
C ALA A 255 9.20 8.24 8.54
N LEU A 256 8.28 9.12 8.13
CA LEU A 256 6.90 9.15 8.62
C LEU A 256 5.97 8.16 7.89
N LEU A 257 6.48 7.39 6.91
CA LEU A 257 5.70 6.39 6.16
C LEU A 257 4.86 5.42 7.03
N PRO A 258 5.35 4.80 8.11
CA PRO A 258 4.50 3.93 8.95
C PRO A 258 3.32 4.68 9.58
N ILE A 259 3.49 5.97 9.91
CA ILE A 259 2.43 6.80 10.48
C ILE A 259 1.39 7.12 9.41
N TYR A 260 1.84 7.53 8.21
CA TYR A 260 0.93 7.78 7.09
C TYR A 260 0.10 6.54 6.74
N PHE A 261 0.74 5.36 6.73
CA PHE A 261 0.05 4.10 6.48
C PHE A 261 -1.06 3.84 7.49
N VAL A 262 -0.80 3.94 8.79
CA VAL A 262 -1.82 3.67 9.83
C VAL A 262 -2.96 4.69 9.77
N LEU A 263 -2.64 5.97 9.54
CA LEU A 263 -3.67 7.01 9.43
C LEU A 263 -4.59 6.78 8.23
N ASP A 264 -4.01 6.48 7.07
CA ASP A 264 -4.78 6.20 5.85
C ASP A 264 -5.62 4.92 6.02
N TYR A 265 -5.00 3.83 6.49
CA TYR A 265 -5.69 2.58 6.78
C TYR A 265 -6.86 2.76 7.75
N ALA A 266 -6.64 3.45 8.88
CA ALA A 266 -7.71 3.72 9.85
C ALA A 266 -8.79 4.63 9.26
N GLY A 267 -8.43 5.64 8.47
CA GLY A 267 -9.38 6.53 7.80
C GLY A 267 -10.31 5.76 6.85
N TRP A 268 -9.76 4.83 6.06
CA TRP A 268 -10.57 4.00 5.17
C TRP A 268 -11.46 3.01 5.92
N LEU A 269 -10.95 2.38 6.99
CA LEU A 269 -11.81 1.54 7.83
C LEU A 269 -12.98 2.34 8.42
N TRP A 270 -12.73 3.56 8.89
CA TRP A 270 -13.78 4.45 9.37
C TRP A 270 -14.80 4.74 8.28
N PHE A 271 -14.34 5.11 7.07
CA PHE A 271 -15.20 5.36 5.92
C PHE A 271 -16.10 4.15 5.64
N PHE A 272 -15.54 2.95 5.55
CA PHE A 272 -16.30 1.73 5.28
C PHE A 272 -17.37 1.44 6.34
N GLY A 273 -17.06 1.65 7.61
CA GLY A 273 -18.01 1.37 8.70
C GLY A 273 -19.05 2.48 8.95
N HIS A 274 -18.88 3.68 8.38
CA HIS A 274 -19.80 4.81 8.53
C HIS A 274 -20.56 5.17 7.25
N ASN A 275 -20.16 4.63 6.10
CA ASN A 275 -20.84 4.83 4.81
C ASN A 275 -21.48 3.51 4.34
N LEU A 276 -22.34 2.96 5.20
CA LEU A 276 -23.06 1.73 4.92
C LEU A 276 -24.22 1.98 3.97
N HIS A 277 -24.37 1.09 2.99
CA HIS A 277 -25.46 1.10 2.03
C HIS A 277 -26.76 0.59 2.68
N PRO A 278 -27.91 1.26 2.48
CA PRO A 278 -29.20 0.88 3.09
C PRO A 278 -29.80 -0.44 2.56
N TRP A 279 -29.23 -1.02 1.51
CA TRP A 279 -29.69 -2.29 0.90
C TRP A 279 -28.93 -3.53 1.37
N GLY A 280 -28.06 -3.41 2.39
CA GLY A 280 -27.53 -4.60 3.06
C GLY A 280 -28.65 -5.44 3.65
N ALA A 281 -28.57 -6.77 3.53
CA ALA A 281 -29.57 -7.68 4.09
C ALA A 281 -29.68 -7.58 5.61
N PHE A 282 -28.58 -7.23 6.28
CA PHE A 282 -28.51 -6.98 7.71
C PHE A 282 -28.15 -5.53 7.99
N THR A 283 -29.05 -4.82 8.66
CA THR A 283 -28.77 -3.46 9.11
C THR A 283 -27.91 -3.48 10.36
N VAL A 284 -26.66 -3.03 10.23
CA VAL A 284 -25.75 -2.81 11.35
C VAL A 284 -25.63 -1.31 11.64
N LYS A 285 -25.46 -0.96 12.92
CA LYS A 285 -25.17 0.43 13.29
C LYS A 285 -23.79 0.83 12.75
N PRO A 286 -23.57 2.11 12.40
CA PRO A 286 -22.24 2.60 12.07
C PRO A 286 -21.22 2.18 13.12
N PHE A 287 -20.09 1.66 12.67
CA PHE A 287 -19.05 1.14 13.54
C PHE A 287 -17.67 1.41 12.94
N MET A 288 -16.64 1.17 13.74
CA MET A 288 -15.25 1.23 13.27
C MET A 288 -14.74 -0.21 13.16
N PRO A 289 -14.41 -0.73 11.97
CA PRO A 289 -13.70 -1.99 11.84
C PRO A 289 -12.40 -1.97 12.67
N THR A 290 -12.02 -3.11 13.23
CA THR A 290 -10.85 -3.20 14.12
C THR A 290 -9.57 -2.79 13.40
N VAL A 291 -8.99 -1.66 13.83
CA VAL A 291 -7.70 -1.18 13.30
C VAL A 291 -6.55 -2.05 13.79
N PHE A 292 -6.54 -2.39 15.08
CA PHE A 292 -5.49 -3.19 15.70
C PHE A 292 -6.08 -4.06 16.83
N GLY A 293 -5.64 -5.32 16.90
CA GLY A 293 -6.03 -6.26 17.93
C GLY A 293 -7.23 -7.11 17.55
N GLU A 294 -7.97 -7.54 18.57
CA GLU A 294 -9.17 -8.36 18.44
C GLU A 294 -10.41 -7.48 18.61
N GLY A 295 -11.43 -7.72 17.77
CA GLY A 295 -12.73 -7.09 17.92
C GLY A 295 -13.84 -8.03 17.47
N LYS A 296 -15.07 -7.52 17.54
CA LYS A 296 -16.25 -8.29 17.16
C LYS A 296 -17.22 -7.41 16.40
N VAL A 297 -17.68 -7.90 15.26
CA VAL A 297 -18.71 -7.25 14.43
C VAL A 297 -19.79 -8.29 14.15
N ALA A 298 -20.97 -8.09 14.73
CA ALA A 298 -22.05 -9.08 14.73
C ALA A 298 -21.56 -10.46 15.24
N GLN A 299 -21.65 -11.50 14.42
CA GLN A 299 -21.19 -12.86 14.75
C GLN A 299 -19.73 -13.14 14.34
N PHE A 300 -19.05 -12.17 13.73
CA PHE A 300 -17.67 -12.30 13.32
C PHE A 300 -16.73 -11.78 14.40
N SER A 301 -15.72 -12.57 14.73
CA SER A 301 -14.53 -12.10 15.44
C SER A 301 -13.53 -11.60 14.40
N THR A 302 -13.01 -10.40 14.61
CA THR A 302 -12.07 -9.72 13.70
C THR A 302 -10.70 -9.65 14.35
N TYR A 303 -9.68 -10.09 13.63
CA TYR A 303 -8.28 -10.01 14.03
C TYR A 303 -7.55 -9.11 13.04
N SER A 304 -6.82 -8.12 13.54
CA SER A 304 -6.17 -7.09 12.70
C SER A 304 -4.79 -6.77 13.26
N TYR A 305 -3.73 -7.13 12.54
CA TYR A 305 -2.37 -6.96 13.04
C TYR A 305 -1.37 -6.55 11.93
N PRO A 306 -0.30 -5.83 12.32
CA PRO A 306 0.82 -5.59 11.44
C PRO A 306 1.44 -6.90 10.93
N TYR A 307 1.98 -6.84 9.72
CA TYR A 307 2.72 -7.94 9.11
C TYR A 307 4.13 -7.51 8.72
N TRP A 308 4.82 -8.36 7.96
CA TRP A 308 6.24 -8.16 7.60
C TRP A 308 6.49 -6.82 6.89
N GLY A 309 5.62 -6.39 5.98
CA GLY A 309 5.77 -5.11 5.28
C GLY A 309 5.69 -3.91 6.24
N TYR A 310 4.84 -3.97 7.26
CA TYR A 310 4.76 -2.91 8.26
C TYR A 310 6.01 -2.89 9.16
N LEU A 311 6.54 -4.05 9.55
CA LEU A 311 7.80 -4.13 10.28
C LEU A 311 8.95 -3.48 9.48
N LEU A 312 9.02 -3.72 8.16
CA LEU A 312 10.04 -3.12 7.30
C LEU A 312 9.95 -1.58 7.25
N VAL A 313 8.75 -1.00 7.18
CA VAL A 313 8.60 0.47 7.22
C VAL A 313 8.87 1.06 8.62
N VAL A 314 8.62 0.31 9.69
CA VAL A 314 9.05 0.72 11.04
C VAL A 314 10.57 0.73 11.15
N LEU A 315 11.26 -0.30 10.64
CA LEU A 315 12.73 -0.33 10.62
C LEU A 315 13.32 0.77 9.71
N THR A 316 12.63 1.11 8.62
CA THR A 316 12.94 2.27 7.77
C THR A 316 12.88 3.56 8.59
N MET A 317 11.78 3.79 9.32
CA MET A 317 11.63 4.96 10.19
C MET A 317 12.75 5.04 11.22
N LEU A 318 13.03 3.97 11.96
CA LEU A 318 14.07 3.97 13.00
C LEU A 318 15.46 4.28 12.42
N SER A 319 15.79 3.67 11.27
CA SER A 319 17.06 3.90 10.57
C SER A 319 17.19 5.36 10.12
N LEU A 320 16.13 5.94 9.55
CA LEU A 320 16.12 7.33 9.09
C LEU A 320 16.13 8.34 10.22
N LEU A 321 15.41 8.09 11.33
CA LEU A 321 15.43 8.96 12.50
C LEU A 321 16.83 9.01 13.12
N LEU A 322 17.51 7.86 13.23
CA LEU A 322 18.89 7.84 13.70
C LEU A 322 19.83 8.60 12.74
N ALA A 323 19.70 8.36 11.43
CA ALA A 323 20.48 9.06 10.42
C ALA A 323 20.26 10.59 10.45
N LEU A 324 19.01 11.00 10.66
CA LEU A 324 18.59 12.40 10.79
C LEU A 324 19.19 13.06 12.03
N LEU A 325 19.15 12.39 13.19
CA LEU A 325 19.74 12.90 14.43
C LEU A 325 21.25 13.10 14.30
N ILE A 326 21.95 12.15 13.68
CA ILE A 326 23.40 12.27 13.42
C ILE A 326 23.66 13.43 12.46
N ARG A 327 22.94 13.53 11.33
CA ARG A 327 23.11 14.63 10.37
C ARG A 327 22.82 16.00 11.00
N ARG A 328 21.78 16.09 11.84
CA ARG A 328 21.43 17.31 12.58
C ARG A 328 22.54 17.74 13.52
N LYS A 329 23.19 16.78 14.20
CA LYS A 329 24.37 17.05 15.03
C LYS A 329 25.53 17.59 14.19
N GLN A 330 25.86 16.94 13.07
CA GLN A 330 26.95 17.37 12.19
C GLN A 330 26.75 18.80 11.65
N MET A 331 25.53 19.17 11.27
CA MET A 331 25.23 20.54 10.82
C MET A 331 25.32 21.58 11.94
N ARG A 332 25.08 21.20 13.20
CA ARG A 332 25.28 22.10 14.36
C ARG A 332 26.76 22.31 14.65
N GLU A 333 27.56 21.27 14.44
CA GLU A 333 29.02 21.28 14.68
C GLU A 333 29.82 21.82 13.47
N GLY A 334 29.16 22.15 12.36
CA GLY A 334 29.83 22.61 11.12
C GLY A 334 30.64 21.52 10.40
N THR A 335 30.45 20.25 10.78
CA THR A 335 31.16 19.09 10.17
C THR A 335 30.42 18.51 8.97
N ALA A 336 29.19 18.96 8.71
CA ALA A 336 28.44 18.71 7.48
C ALA A 336 27.64 19.94 7.06
N GLU A 337 27.73 20.27 5.76
CA GLU A 337 27.10 21.42 5.07
C GLU A 337 27.63 22.80 5.45
#